data_AF-A0A2E8GZ55-F1
#
_entry.id   AF-A0A2E8GZ55-F1
#
_cell.length_a   1.000
_cell.length_b   1.000
_cell.length_c   1.000
_cell.angle_alpha   90.00
_cell.angle_beta   90.00
_cell.angle_gamma   90.00
#
_symmetry.space_group_name_H-M   'P 1'
#
loop_
_entity.id
_entity.type
_entity.pdbx_description
1 polymer ?
#
loop_
_entity_poly.entity_id
_entity_poly.type
_entity_poly.pdbx_seq_one_letter_code
_entity_poly.pdbx_strand_id
1 'polypeptide(L)'
;MNRSAMTQGGRAVASLAERGPRGRLWKAAALVGLLAVWAYVFFVGDGGWLDLRRERQRLSKLESEVARLETQNDSLRLVLERMENDPGFLEKVAREKLRMVRPNEFLYEIKQPAAEQEE
;
A
#
# COMPACT_ATOMS: atom_id res chain seq x y z
N MET A 1 103.50 20.64 11.93
CA MET A 1 102.67 21.65 11.22
C MET A 1 101.90 20.91 10.12
N ASN A 2 100.59 20.99 9.84
CA ASN A 2 99.35 21.68 10.27
C ASN A 2 98.26 20.59 10.31
N ARG A 3 97.41 20.39 11.32
CA ARG A 3 96.30 21.17 11.90
C ARG A 3 95.12 21.50 10.96
N SER A 4 93.95 21.10 11.44
CA SER A 4 92.58 21.63 11.26
C SER A 4 91.64 20.72 10.46
N ALA A 5 90.73 20.00 11.11
CA ALA A 5 89.46 20.45 11.73
C ALA A 5 88.32 20.34 10.69
N MET A 6 87.34 19.47 10.92
CA MET A 6 86.09 19.78 11.65
C MET A 6 85.09 20.46 10.73
N THR A 7 83.96 19.79 10.49
CA THR A 7 82.56 20.29 10.44
C THR A 7 81.74 19.22 9.72
N GLN A 8 80.89 18.46 10.40
CA GLN A 8 79.55 18.85 10.87
C GLN A 8 78.57 19.06 9.70
N GLY A 9 77.49 18.27 9.71
CA GLY A 9 76.17 18.80 9.37
C GLY A 9 75.36 18.00 8.35
N GLY A 10 74.17 17.58 8.77
CA GLY A 10 72.98 17.49 7.91
C GLY A 10 72.70 16.09 7.35
N ARG A 11 71.94 15.25 8.07
CA ARG A 11 70.48 15.14 7.93
C ARG A 11 70.01 14.81 6.51
N ALA A 12 69.51 13.58 6.33
CA ALA A 12 68.11 13.38 5.99
C ALA A 12 67.78 11.89 6.19
N VAL A 13 67.11 11.59 7.30
CA VAL A 13 66.25 10.41 7.37
C VAL A 13 65.30 10.50 6.17
N ALA A 14 65.38 9.53 5.27
CA ALA A 14 64.47 9.46 4.14
C ALA A 14 63.05 9.43 4.71
N SER A 15 62.32 10.50 4.43
CA SER A 15 60.96 10.69 4.89
C SER A 15 60.13 9.50 4.43
N LEU A 16 59.50 8.84 5.40
CA LEU A 16 58.36 7.98 5.15
C LEU A 16 57.30 8.90 4.55
N ALA A 17 57.25 8.93 3.22
CA ALA A 17 56.20 9.59 2.47
C ALA A 17 54.92 8.82 2.74
N GLU A 18 54.26 9.18 3.84
CA GLU A 18 52.91 8.78 4.13
C GLU A 18 52.04 9.32 2.99
N ARG A 19 51.77 8.46 1.99
CA ARG A 19 50.66 8.64 1.06
C ARG A 19 49.40 8.62 1.90
N GLY A 20 49.02 9.81 2.38
CA GLY A 20 47.93 9.97 3.33
C GLY A 20 46.67 9.24 2.85
N PRO A 21 45.89 8.65 3.77
CA PRO A 21 44.74 7.81 3.46
C PRO A 21 43.62 8.54 2.72
N ARG A 22 43.73 9.85 2.52
CA ARG A 22 42.76 10.74 1.87
C ARG A 22 42.25 10.20 0.53
N GLY A 23 43.14 9.70 -0.33
CA GLY A 23 42.73 9.12 -1.62
C GLY A 23 42.00 7.78 -1.51
N ARG A 24 42.30 6.98 -0.48
CA ARG A 24 41.61 5.70 -0.22
C ARG A 24 40.24 5.93 0.41
N LEU A 25 40.14 6.92 1.31
CA LEU A 25 38.89 7.33 1.95
C LEU A 25 37.90 7.91 0.93
N TRP A 26 38.37 8.71 -0.02
CA TRP A 26 37.50 9.24 -1.09
C TRP A 26 37.02 8.15 -2.05
N LYS A 27 37.88 7.18 -2.39
CA LYS A 27 37.49 6.01 -3.19
C LYS A 27 36.48 5.14 -2.44
N ALA A 28 36.67 4.92 -1.14
CA ALA A 28 35.72 4.19 -0.30
C ALA A 28 34.38 4.94 -0.20
N ALA A 29 34.40 6.25 0.02
CA ALA A 29 33.19 7.07 0.05
C ALA A 29 32.45 7.06 -1.29
N ALA A 30 33.16 7.13 -2.42
CA ALA A 30 32.56 7.01 -3.74
C ALA A 30 31.91 5.64 -3.97
N LEU A 31 32.56 4.57 -3.49
CA LEU A 31 32.05 3.20 -3.63
C LEU A 31 30.82 2.95 -2.74
N VAL A 32 30.83 3.48 -1.51
CA VAL A 32 29.66 3.46 -0.61
C VAL A 32 28.52 4.29 -1.18
N GLY A 33 28.81 5.47 -1.73
CA GLY A 33 27.82 6.31 -2.40
C GLY A 33 27.18 5.60 -3.60
N LEU A 34 27.99 4.93 -4.43
CA LEU A 34 27.50 4.16 -5.57
C LEU A 34 26.59 3.00 -5.13
N LEU A 35 26.98 2.26 -4.09
CA LEU A 35 26.15 1.20 -3.50
C LEU A 35 24.84 1.72 -2.91
N ALA A 36 24.88 2.88 -2.25
CA ALA A 36 23.69 3.51 -1.70
C ALA A 36 22.71 3.95 -2.80
N VAL A 37 23.22 4.51 -3.91
CA VAL A 37 22.39 4.85 -5.08
C VAL A 37 21.80 3.59 -5.71
N TRP A 38 22.59 2.53 -5.86
CA TRP A 38 22.10 1.24 -6.37
C TRP A 38 21.02 0.64 -5.48
N ALA A 39 21.23 0.62 -4.16
CA ALA A 39 20.23 0.17 -3.21
C ALA A 39 18.97 1.04 -3.30
N TYR A 40 19.12 2.37 -3.34
CA TYR A 40 17.99 3.28 -3.47
C TYR A 40 17.18 3.02 -4.75
N VAL A 41 17.83 2.84 -5.90
CA VAL A 41 17.14 2.48 -7.16
C VAL A 41 16.45 1.12 -7.04
N PHE A 42 17.03 0.15 -6.35
CA PHE A 42 16.41 -1.17 -6.15
C PHE A 42 15.20 -1.12 -5.20
N PHE A 43 15.21 -0.21 -4.22
CA PHE A 43 14.11 -0.03 -3.27
C PHE A 43 13.02 0.94 -3.75
N VAL A 44 13.36 1.95 -4.56
CA VAL A 44 12.50 3.10 -4.94
C VAL A 44 12.25 3.23 -6.44
N GLY A 45 13.06 2.60 -7.30
CA GLY A 45 12.84 2.63 -8.76
C GLY A 45 11.58 1.85 -9.17
N ASP A 46 10.95 2.29 -10.27
CA ASP A 46 9.71 1.71 -10.83
C ASP A 46 9.77 0.17 -10.85
N GLY A 47 9.03 -0.48 -9.94
CA GLY A 47 9.02 -1.94 -9.76
C GLY A 47 9.76 -2.48 -8.53
N GLY A 48 10.24 -1.62 -7.62
CA GLY A 48 10.84 -2.02 -6.35
C GLY A 48 9.88 -2.80 -5.43
N TRP A 49 10.42 -3.44 -4.38
CA TRP A 49 9.65 -4.29 -3.44
C TRP A 49 8.41 -3.62 -2.82
N LEU A 50 8.43 -2.28 -2.72
CA LEU A 50 7.30 -1.47 -2.27
C LEU A 50 6.14 -1.46 -3.27
N ASP A 51 6.41 -1.39 -4.57
CA ASP A 51 5.38 -1.44 -5.61
C ASP A 51 4.77 -2.83 -5.71
N LEU A 52 5.59 -3.88 -5.59
CA LEU A 52 5.07 -5.25 -5.56
C LEU A 52 4.15 -5.50 -4.37
N ARG A 53 4.38 -4.84 -3.22
CA ARG A 53 3.46 -4.89 -2.08
C ARG A 53 2.17 -4.11 -2.33
N ARG A 54 2.25 -2.92 -2.92
CA ARG A 54 1.07 -2.10 -3.23
C ARG A 54 0.19 -2.79 -4.28
N GLU A 55 0.80 -3.39 -5.29
CA GLU A 55 0.08 -4.09 -6.35
C GLU A 55 -0.55 -5.38 -5.84
N ARG A 56 0.14 -6.14 -4.98
CA ARG A 56 -0.48 -7.29 -4.27
C ARG A 56 -1.65 -6.88 -3.40
N GLN A 57 -1.57 -5.74 -2.70
CA GLN A 57 -2.70 -5.23 -1.92
C GLN A 57 -3.88 -4.84 -2.81
N ARG A 58 -3.62 -4.18 -3.95
CA ARG A 58 -4.67 -3.85 -4.93
C ARG A 58 -5.34 -5.10 -5.50
N LEU A 59 -4.55 -6.10 -5.90
CA LEU A 59 -5.07 -7.39 -6.36
C LEU A 59 -5.93 -8.06 -5.30
N SER A 60 -5.47 -8.15 -4.05
CA SER A 60 -6.26 -8.77 -2.97
C SER A 60 -7.58 -8.03 -2.69
N LYS A 61 -7.58 -6.70 -2.79
CA LYS A 61 -8.80 -5.90 -2.63
C LYS A 61 -9.77 -6.15 -3.80
N LEU A 62 -9.25 -6.16 -5.02
CA LEU A 62 -10.07 -6.37 -6.21
C LEU A 62 -10.65 -7.79 -6.24
N GLU A 63 -9.86 -8.81 -5.88
CA GLU A 63 -10.33 -10.19 -5.71
C GLU A 63 -11.43 -10.28 -4.65
N SER A 64 -11.26 -9.61 -3.51
CA SER A 64 -12.29 -9.59 -2.46
C SER A 64 -13.58 -8.90 -2.93
N GLU A 65 -13.46 -7.88 -3.77
CA GLU A 65 -14.61 -7.16 -4.32
C GLU A 65 -15.33 -8.00 -5.38
N VAL A 66 -14.59 -8.71 -6.23
CA VAL A 66 -15.14 -9.68 -7.19
C VAL A 66 -15.91 -10.78 -6.45
N ALA A 67 -15.31 -11.41 -5.44
CA ALA A 67 -15.97 -12.46 -4.66
C ALA A 67 -17.26 -11.96 -3.98
N ARG A 68 -17.24 -10.71 -3.47
CA ARG A 68 -18.42 -10.07 -2.90
C ARG A 68 -19.51 -9.85 -3.94
N LEU A 69 -19.14 -9.37 -5.14
CA LEU A 69 -20.08 -9.11 -6.23
C LEU A 69 -20.65 -10.41 -6.80
N GLU A 70 -19.86 -11.46 -6.92
CA GLU A 70 -20.32 -12.79 -7.34
C GLU A 70 -21.35 -13.34 -6.35
N THR A 71 -21.06 -13.28 -5.05
CA THR A 71 -22.01 -13.72 -4.01
C THR A 71 -23.33 -12.94 -4.08
N GLN A 72 -23.27 -11.63 -4.31
CA GLN A 72 -24.46 -10.81 -4.51
C GLN A 72 -25.20 -11.22 -5.79
N ASN A 73 -24.49 -11.44 -6.89
CA ASN A 73 -25.08 -11.86 -8.15
C ASN A 73 -25.82 -13.18 -8.01
N ASP A 74 -25.20 -14.18 -7.38
CA ASP A 74 -25.80 -15.49 -7.13
C ASP A 74 -27.05 -15.39 -6.26
N SER A 75 -27.02 -14.57 -5.21
CA SER A 75 -28.18 -14.33 -4.36
C SER A 75 -29.34 -13.69 -5.13
N LEU A 76 -29.04 -12.73 -6.02
CA LEU A 76 -30.04 -12.06 -6.84
C LEU A 76 -30.61 -12.98 -7.91
N ARG A 77 -29.77 -13.83 -8.52
CA ARG A 77 -30.22 -14.86 -9.48
C ARG A 77 -31.19 -15.82 -8.83
N LEU A 78 -30.90 -16.28 -7.62
CA LEU A 78 -31.81 -17.15 -6.88
C LEU A 78 -33.16 -16.45 -6.58
N VAL A 79 -33.13 -15.17 -6.22
CA VAL A 79 -34.36 -14.39 -6.04
C VAL A 79 -35.14 -14.28 -7.36
N LEU A 80 -34.46 -14.03 -8.47
CA LEU A 80 -35.08 -13.92 -9.78
C LEU A 80 -35.72 -15.25 -10.21
N GLU A 81 -35.01 -16.37 -10.01
CA GLU A 81 -35.52 -17.71 -10.28
C GLU A 81 -36.77 -18.01 -9.44
N ARG A 82 -36.78 -17.61 -8.16
CA ARG A 82 -37.97 -17.74 -7.31
C ARG A 82 -39.11 -16.83 -7.77
N MET A 83 -38.82 -15.62 -8.22
CA MET A 83 -39.86 -14.73 -8.76
C MET A 83 -40.51 -15.28 -10.03
N GLU A 84 -39.73 -15.95 -10.88
CA GLU A 84 -40.21 -16.50 -12.15
C GLU A 84 -40.98 -17.81 -11.96
N ASN A 85 -40.51 -18.68 -11.05
CA ASN A 85 -41.05 -20.03 -10.89
C ASN A 85 -42.02 -20.20 -9.71
N ASP A 86 -42.09 -19.26 -8.76
CA ASP A 86 -43.00 -19.31 -7.60
C ASP A 86 -43.96 -18.10 -7.60
N PRO A 87 -45.20 -18.29 -8.09
CA PRO A 87 -46.23 -17.25 -8.08
C PRO A 87 -46.57 -16.72 -6.67
N GLY A 88 -46.47 -17.55 -5.64
CA GLY A 88 -46.75 -17.15 -4.26
C GLY A 88 -45.65 -16.26 -3.70
N PHE A 89 -44.39 -16.54 -4.02
CA PHE A 89 -43.27 -15.65 -3.70
C PHE A 89 -43.40 -14.30 -4.42
N LEU A 90 -43.75 -14.32 -5.71
CA LEU A 90 -43.97 -13.10 -6.49
C LEU A 90 -45.12 -12.25 -5.92
N GLU A 91 -46.27 -12.88 -5.62
CA GLU A 91 -47.41 -12.21 -4.98
C GLU A 91 -46.98 -11.56 -3.67
N LYS A 92 -46.28 -12.30 -2.79
CA LYS A 92 -45.82 -11.76 -1.50
C LYS A 92 -44.95 -10.52 -1.68
N VAL A 93 -43.95 -10.58 -2.58
CA VAL A 93 -43.05 -9.44 -2.83
C VAL A 93 -43.82 -8.25 -3.43
N ALA A 94 -44.76 -8.50 -4.34
CA ALA A 94 -45.61 -7.47 -4.90
C ALA A 94 -46.47 -6.81 -3.82
N ARG A 95 -47.08 -7.60 -2.93
CA ARG A 95 -47.92 -7.10 -1.84
C ARG A 95 -47.14 -6.25 -0.84
N GLU A 96 -45.91 -6.63 -0.51
CA GLU A 96 -45.01 -5.84 0.34
C GLU A 96 -44.60 -4.52 -0.32
N LYS A 97 -44.18 -4.55 -1.61
CA LYS A 97 -43.74 -3.35 -2.33
C LYS A 97 -44.87 -2.38 -2.65
N LEU A 98 -46.07 -2.90 -2.96
CA LEU A 98 -47.23 -2.11 -3.37
C LEU A 98 -48.20 -1.83 -2.22
N ARG A 99 -47.88 -2.26 -0.99
CA ARG A 99 -48.73 -2.12 0.21
C ARG A 99 -50.14 -2.71 0.02
N MET A 100 -50.25 -3.85 -0.68
CA MET A 100 -51.55 -4.49 -0.98
C MET A 100 -51.96 -5.43 0.15
N VAL A 101 -53.13 -5.18 0.76
CA VAL A 101 -53.73 -6.02 1.81
C VAL A 101 -54.91 -6.85 1.28
N ARG A 102 -55.07 -8.08 1.79
CA ARG A 102 -56.26 -8.92 1.52
C ARG A 102 -57.47 -8.36 2.29
N PRO A 103 -58.71 -8.74 1.93
CA PRO A 103 -59.93 -8.26 2.60
C PRO A 103 -59.96 -8.43 4.13
N ASN A 104 -59.10 -9.29 4.69
CA ASN A 104 -58.99 -9.59 6.12
C ASN A 104 -57.61 -9.25 6.72
N GLU A 105 -56.79 -8.44 6.05
CA GLU A 105 -55.45 -8.04 6.53
C GLU A 105 -55.39 -6.53 6.81
N PHE A 106 -54.68 -6.14 7.87
CA PHE A 106 -54.50 -4.73 8.26
C PHE A 106 -53.05 -4.29 8.05
N LEU A 107 -52.85 -3.13 7.43
CA LEU A 107 -51.53 -2.50 7.29
C LEU A 107 -51.31 -1.50 8.43
N TYR A 108 -50.29 -1.73 9.26
CA TYR A 108 -49.87 -0.81 10.30
C TYR A 108 -48.67 0.02 9.83
N GLU A 109 -48.85 1.33 9.67
CA GLU A 109 -47.74 2.26 9.40
C GLU A 109 -47.33 2.96 10.71
N ILE A 110 -46.11 2.68 11.18
CA ILE A 110 -45.55 3.35 12.36
C ILE A 110 -44.99 4.70 11.89
N LYS A 111 -45.73 5.78 12.17
CA LYS A 111 -45.22 7.14 12.00
C LYS A 111 -44.32 7.47 13.19
N GLN A 112 -43.09 7.91 12.92
CA GLN A 112 -42.28 8.49 13.98
C GLN A 112 -42.96 9.79 14.42
N PRO A 113 -43.06 10.06 15.74
CA PRO A 113 -43.58 11.34 16.21
C PRO A 113 -42.70 12.42 15.57
N ALA A 114 -43.34 13.37 14.87
CA ALA A 114 -42.65 14.55 14.40
C ALA A 114 -41.98 15.15 15.64
N ALA A 115 -40.64 15.19 15.65
CA ALA A 115 -39.93 15.96 16.64
C ALA A 115 -40.53 17.36 16.55
N GLU A 116 -41.30 17.73 17.57
CA GLU A 116 -41.89 19.05 17.71
C GLU A 116 -40.72 20.02 17.58
N GLN A 117 -40.62 20.65 16.41
CA GLN A 117 -39.72 21.76 16.21
C GLN A 117 -40.35 22.89 17.02
N GLU A 118 -39.94 22.98 18.28
CA GLU A 118 -40.23 24.13 19.15
C GLU A 118 -39.63 25.37 18.46
N GLU A 119 -40.51 26.26 17.99
CA GLU A 119 -40.18 27.63 17.58
C GLU A 119 -39.92 28.53 18.80
#